data_AF-M2NEK1-F1
#
_entry.id   AF-M2NEK1-F1
#
_cell.length_a   1.000
_cell.length_b   1.000
_cell.length_c   1.000
_cell.angle_alpha   90.00
_cell.angle_beta   90.00
_cell.angle_gamma   90.00
#
_symmetry.space_group_name_H-M   'P 1'
#
loop_
_entity.id
_entity.type
_entity.pdbx_description
1 polymer ?
#
loop_
_entity_poly.entity_id
_entity_poly.type
_entity_poly.pdbx_seq_one_letter_code
_entity_poly.pdbx_strand_id
1 'polypeptide(L)' 'MPVSKIRTKIRQEFERHRYVSQLRTVDVLLFNSHQEYQETLNFWKQLTHVLKYFRSEEDPSSRLPKNFIQGFIEGRN' A
#
# COMPACT_ATOMS: atom_id res chain seq x y z
N MET A 1 3.53 -11.95 -11.40
CA MET A 1 2.47 -10.92 -11.31
C MET A 1 2.49 -10.10 -12.60
N PRO A 2 1.36 -9.82 -13.27
CA PRO A 2 1.36 -9.02 -14.50
C PRO A 2 1.76 -7.56 -14.21
N VAL A 3 2.48 -6.94 -15.16
CA VAL A 3 3.00 -5.56 -15.01
C VAL A 3 1.87 -4.54 -14.82
N SER A 4 0.69 -4.80 -15.39
CA SER A 4 -0.51 -3.99 -15.18
C SER A 4 -0.90 -3.89 -13.70
N LYS A 5 -0.89 -5.01 -12.97
CA LYS A 5 -1.21 -5.01 -11.52
C LYS A 5 -0.22 -4.17 -10.71
N ILE A 6 1.07 -4.24 -11.06
CA ILE A 6 2.10 -3.43 -10.40
C ILE A 6 1.82 -1.94 -10.59
N ARG A 7 1.53 -1.51 -11.84
CA ARG A 7 1.17 -0.12 -12.14
C ARG A 7 -0.09 0.33 -11.42
N THR A 8 -1.11 -0.53 -11.37
CA THR A 8 -2.35 -0.26 -10.62
C THR A 8 -2.06 -0.06 -9.14
N LYS A 9 -1.19 -0.88 -8.54
CA LYS A 9 -0.81 -0.76 -7.14
C LYS A 9 -0.05 0.53 -6.85
N ILE A 10 0.89 0.93 -7.72
CA ILE A 10 1.58 2.22 -7.62
C ILE A 10 0.53 3.35 -7.60
N ARG A 11 -0.42 3.33 -8.55
CA ARG A 11 -1.49 4.33 -8.59
C ARG A 11 -2.31 4.36 -7.29
N GLN A 12 -2.67 3.20 -6.72
CA GLN A 12 -3.39 3.12 -5.45
C GLN A 12 -2.62 3.79 -4.30
N GLU A 13 -1.30 3.61 -4.22
CA GLU A 13 -0.48 4.22 -3.16
C GLU A 13 -0.38 5.76 -3.29
N PHE A 14 -0.38 6.29 -4.52
CA PHE A 14 -0.48 7.74 -4.73
C PHE A 14 -1.87 8.27 -4.39
N GLU A 15 -2.93 7.57 -4.81
CA GLU A 15 -4.32 7.98 -4.50
C GLU A 15 -4.61 7.93 -3.00
N ARG A 16 -3.94 7.06 -2.22
CA ARG A 16 -4.05 7.00 -0.75
C ARG A 16 -3.76 8.35 -0.07
N HIS A 17 -2.87 9.16 -0.63
CA HIS A 17 -2.49 10.47 -0.08
C HIS A 17 -3.03 11.66 -0.89
N ARG A 18 -3.98 11.43 -1.80
CA ARG A 18 -4.50 12.46 -2.71
C ARG A 18 -5.06 13.71 -2.02
N TYR A 19 -5.66 13.55 -0.85
CA TYR A 19 -6.36 14.62 -0.14
C TYR A 19 -5.49 15.30 0.95
N VAL A 20 -4.18 15.00 1.00
CA VAL A 20 -3.27 15.68 1.91
C VAL A 20 -3.02 17.10 1.41
N SER A 21 -3.51 18.10 2.15
CA SER A 21 -3.40 19.52 1.80
C SER A 21 -2.24 20.24 2.50
N GLN A 22 -1.66 19.64 3.54
CA GLN A 22 -0.59 20.25 4.32
C GLN A 22 0.75 20.11 3.59
N LEU A 23 1.33 21.24 3.17
CA LEU A 23 2.55 21.26 2.34
C LEU A 23 3.73 20.50 2.95
N ARG A 24 4.01 20.72 4.25
CA ARG A 24 5.11 20.03 4.95
C ARG A 24 4.95 18.50 4.94
N THR A 25 3.71 18.02 5.00
CA THR A 25 3.41 16.58 4.94
C THR A 25 3.64 16.05 3.53
N VAL A 26 3.26 16.81 2.50
CA VAL A 26 3.50 16.45 1.10
C VAL A 26 5.00 16.30 0.83
N ASP A 27 5.83 17.21 1.34
CA ASP A 27 7.29 17.15 1.16
C ASP A 27 7.87 15.85 1.74
N VAL A 28 7.46 15.48 2.95
CA VAL A 28 7.88 14.23 3.60
C VAL A 28 7.39 13.00 2.82
N LEU A 29 6.16 13.02 2.32
CA LEU A 29 5.61 11.92 1.52
C LEU A 29 6.37 11.74 0.21
N LEU A 30 6.72 12.84 -0.46
CA LEU A 30 7.53 12.81 -1.68
C LEU A 30 8.95 12.29 -1.41
N PHE A 31 9.57 12.73 -0.32
CA PHE A 31 10.88 12.25 0.10
C PHE A 31 10.86 10.73 0.34
N ASN A 32 9.90 10.24 1.13
CA ASN A 32 9.74 8.81 1.39
C ASN A 32 9.47 8.02 0.10
N SER A 33 8.64 8.56 -0.82
CA SER A 33 8.39 7.93 -2.12
C SER A 33 9.65 7.83 -2.97
N HIS A 34 10.54 8.82 -2.90
CA HIS A 34 11.81 8.78 -3.62
C HIS A 34 12.77 7.75 -3.00
N GLN A 35 12.82 7.65 -1.66
CA GLN A 35 13.62 6.63 -0.98
C GLN A 35 13.15 5.21 -1.36
N GLU A 36 11.84 4.96 -1.33
CA GLU A 36 11.24 3.68 -1.76
C GLU A 36 11.61 3.32 -3.21
N TYR A 37 11.61 4.32 -4.10
CA TYR A 37 12.05 4.12 -5.49
C TYR A 37 13.54 3.77 -5.59
N GLN A 38 14.40 4.46 -4.85
CA GLN A 38 15.84 4.14 -4.84
C GLN A 38 16.11 2.74 -4.27
N GLU A 39 15.47 2.38 -3.17
CA GLU A 39 15.63 1.06 -2.54
C GLU A 39 15.18 -0.09 -3.45
N THR A 40 14.13 0.13 -4.26
CA THR A 40 13.63 -0.86 -5.21
C THR A 40 14.47 -0.92 -6.48
N LEU A 41 14.87 0.22 -7.05
CA LEU A 41 15.68 0.28 -8.26
C LEU A 41 17.09 -0.27 -8.04
N ASN A 42 17.71 0.06 -6.91
CA ASN A 42 19.06 -0.41 -6.56
C ASN A 42 19.07 -1.84 -6.00
N PHE A 43 17.92 -2.53 -6.01
CA PHE A 43 17.78 -3.90 -5.54
C PHE A 43 18.20 -4.11 -4.06
N TRP A 44 18.01 -3.08 -3.23
CA TRP A 44 18.25 -3.18 -1.79
C TRP A 44 17.12 -3.92 -1.07
N LYS A 45 15.91 -3.92 -1.65
CA LYS A 45 14.76 -4.67 -1.12
C LYS A 45 14.78 -6.13 -1.55
N GLN A 46 14.58 -7.01 -0.58
CA GLN A 46 14.19 -8.40 -0.83
C GLN A 46 12.73 -8.50 -1.29
N LEU A 47 12.39 -9.61 -1.94
CA LEU A 47 11.07 -9.90 -2.50
C LEU A 47 9.92 -9.76 -1.49
N THR A 48 10.13 -10.17 -0.23
CA THR A 48 9.15 -10.03 0.86
C THR A 48 8.73 -8.58 1.11
N HIS A 49 9.67 -7.62 1.01
CA HIS A 49 9.38 -6.20 1.20
C HIS A 49 8.49 -5.65 0.09
N VAL A 50 8.66 -6.13 -1.15
CA VAL A 50 7.84 -5.73 -2.29
C VAL A 50 6.46 -6.38 -2.23
N LEU A 51 6.39 -7.68 -1.90
CA LEU A 51 5.13 -8.40 -1.80
C LEU A 51 4.23 -7.91 -0.67
N LYS A 52 4.79 -7.25 0.36
CA LYS A 52 4.01 -6.60 1.43
C LYS A 52 2.92 -5.65 0.89
N TYR A 53 3.16 -4.96 -0.23
CA TYR A 53 2.18 -4.07 -0.85
C TYR A 53 0.94 -4.79 -1.39
N PHE A 54 1.03 -6.11 -1.62
CA PHE A 54 0.00 -6.95 -2.20
C PHE A 54 -0.67 -7.89 -1.19
N ARG A 55 -0.37 -7.74 0.11
CA ARG A 55 -0.91 -8.61 1.17
C ARG A 55 -2.44 -8.70 1.17
N SER A 56 -3.13 -7.61 0.83
CA SER A 56 -4.60 -7.58 0.73
C SER A 56 -5.17 -8.37 -0.45
N GLU A 57 -4.37 -8.65 -1.48
CA GLU A 57 -4.74 -9.53 -2.60
C GLU A 57 -4.45 -11.01 -2.29
N GLU A 58 -3.40 -11.29 -1.53
CA GLU A 58 -2.97 -12.66 -1.18
C GLU A 58 -3.79 -13.27 -0.05
N ASP A 59 -4.09 -12.50 1.01
CA ASP A 59 -4.82 -12.98 2.16
C ASP A 59 -6.15 -12.22 2.34
N PRO A 60 -7.30 -12.86 2.03
CA PRO A 60 -8.62 -12.25 2.25
C PRO A 60 -8.87 -11.85 3.70
N SER A 61 -8.23 -12.54 4.65
CA SER A 61 -8.31 -12.27 6.09
C SER A 61 -7.61 -10.96 6.48
N SER A 62 -6.73 -10.43 5.63
CA SER A 62 -6.02 -9.18 5.91
C SER A 62 -6.84 -7.92 5.59
N ARG A 63 -7.99 -8.07 4.93
CA ARG A 63 -8.91 -6.96 4.66
C ARG A 63 -9.84 -6.74 5.85
N LEU A 64 -10.12 -5.47 6.14
CA LEU A 64 -11.16 -5.12 7.11
C LEU A 64 -12.52 -5.68 6.63
N PRO A 65 -13.36 -6.15 7.56
CA PRO A 65 -14.70 -6.64 7.24
C PRO A 65 -15.49 -5.52 6.55
N LYS A 66 -16.22 -5.87 5.48
CA LYS A 66 -16.94 -4.89 4.66
C LYS A 66 -18.13 -4.27 5.40
N ASN A 67 -18.73 -5.04 6.30
CA ASN A 67 -19.95 -4.72 7.02
C ASN A 67 -19.79 -4.98 8.51
N PHE A 68 -20.51 -4.21 9.33
CA PHE A 68 -20.52 -4.37 10.78
C PHE A 68 -20.86 -5.79 11.24
N ILE A 69 -21.92 -6.42 10.70
CA ILE A 69 -22.34 -7.79 11.09
C ILE A 69 -21.24 -8.81 10.83
N GLN A 70 -20.52 -8.67 9.71
CA GLN A 70 -19.40 -9.55 9.39
C GLN A 70 -18.25 -9.37 10.38
N GLY A 71 -17.87 -8.13 10.69
CA GLY A 71 -16.84 -7.85 11.69
C GLY A 71 -17.24 -8.32 13.09
N PHE A 72 -18.51 -8.17 13.45
CA PHE A 72 -19.05 -8.64 14.72
C PHE A 72 -18.96 -10.18 14.86
N ILE A 73 -19.37 -10.94 13.84
CA ILE A 73 -19.28 -12.41 13.84
C ILE A 73 -17.82 -12.89 13.83
N GLU A 74 -16.94 -12.19 13.11
CA GLU A 74 -15.51 -12.52 13.02
C GLU A 74 -14.69 -12.03 14.23
N GLY A 75 -15.28 -11.28 15.17
CA GLY A 75 -14.59 -10.69 16.32
C GLY A 75 -13.53 -9.64 15.94
N ARG A 76 -13.72 -8.96 14.79
CA ARG A 76 -12.79 -7.99 14.21
C ARG A 76 -13.47 -6.61 14.11
N ASN A 77 -12.86 -5.60 14.74
CA ASN A 77 -13.26 -4.18 14.65
C ASN A 77 -12.42 -3.44 13.62
#